data_AF-A0A4U2CRQ8-F1
#
_entry.id   AF-A0A4U2CRQ8-F1
#
_cell.length_a   1.000
_cell.length_b   1.000
_cell.length_c   1.000
_cell.angle_alpha   90.00
_cell.angle_beta   90.00
_cell.angle_gamma   90.00
#
_symmetry.space_group_name_H-M   'P 1'
#
loop_
_entity.id
_entity.type
_entity.pdbx_description
1 polymer ?
#
loop_
_entity_poly.entity_id
_entity_poly.type
_entity_poly.pdbx_seq_one_letter_code
_entity_poly.pdbx_strand_id
1 'polypeptide(L)'
;TLKRDGVLALVVPYPSLSPAFSRYLAMRLRQVEVFEASTGRFKQVVILGRKADMRGPEHQTERTQTATLLINAGEGKVIQPYPAQPFEITPVNDASFRFEMIRPDTGQLEQAFGAHGGLWPTFDTQFNLARHHQVPRPLRKLSPWHLSLSLAAGQIAGKVHSNDGAQTLLVKGGTQKVQRTVTTVDESQTITTVIDQFQPLIRAIDLTLGERFGRIVVIQ
;
A
#
# COMPACT_ATOMS: atom_id res chain seq x y z
N THR A 1 -7.33 9.53 -2.91
CA THR A 1 -6.06 10.24 -2.68
C THR A 1 -6.36 11.68 -2.31
N LEU A 2 -5.66 12.25 -1.32
CA LEU A 2 -5.86 13.65 -0.90
C LEU A 2 -5.48 14.59 -2.05
N LYS A 3 -6.38 15.51 -2.44
CA LYS A 3 -6.12 16.51 -3.49
C LYS A 3 -4.98 17.44 -3.07
N ARG A 4 -4.33 18.10 -4.04
CA ARG A 4 -3.36 19.17 -3.78
C ARG A 4 -4.04 20.25 -2.92
N ASP A 5 -3.34 20.76 -1.91
CA ASP A 5 -3.86 21.68 -0.90
C ASP A 5 -4.97 21.16 0.03
N GLY A 6 -5.33 19.88 -0.10
CA GLY A 6 -6.22 19.20 0.84
C GLY A 6 -5.61 19.14 2.24
N VAL A 7 -6.46 19.26 3.25
CA VAL A 7 -6.06 19.17 4.66
C VAL A 7 -5.99 17.71 5.08
N LEU A 8 -4.89 17.33 5.73
CA LEU A 8 -4.72 16.07 6.42
C LEU A 8 -4.88 16.31 7.92
N ALA A 9 -5.79 15.57 8.56
CA ALA A 9 -5.83 15.40 10.00
C ALA A 9 -5.40 13.96 10.32
N LEU A 10 -4.30 13.81 11.04
CA LEU A 10 -3.70 12.51 11.36
C LEU A 10 -3.60 12.36 12.88
N VAL A 11 -4.28 11.35 13.43
CA VAL A 11 -4.19 10.99 14.84
C VAL A 11 -3.33 9.74 14.98
N VAL A 12 -2.20 9.85 15.68
CA VAL A 12 -1.24 8.75 15.84
C VAL A 12 -0.72 8.66 17.27
N PRO A 13 -0.36 7.47 17.76
CA PRO A 13 0.37 7.32 19.01
C PRO A 13 1.74 8.03 18.96
N TYR A 14 2.20 8.58 20.08
CA TYR A 14 3.54 9.19 20.19
C TYR A 14 4.68 8.32 19.60
N PRO A 15 4.78 7.02 19.92
CA PRO A 15 5.88 6.18 19.42
C PRO A 15 5.86 5.96 17.90
N SER A 16 4.75 6.26 17.23
CA SER A 16 4.65 6.14 15.77
C SER A 16 5.41 7.24 15.02
N LEU A 17 5.70 8.38 15.68
CA LEU A 17 6.49 9.48 15.13
C LEU A 17 8.01 9.20 15.13
N SER A 18 8.38 8.10 14.47
CA SER A 18 9.78 7.79 14.21
C SER A 18 10.44 8.84 13.32
N PRO A 19 11.77 9.04 13.39
CA PRO A 19 12.48 9.96 12.51
C PRO A 19 12.24 9.71 11.01
N ALA A 20 12.05 8.45 10.61
CA ALA A 20 11.71 8.10 9.23
C ALA A 20 10.30 8.59 8.86
N PHE A 21 9.32 8.37 9.73
CA PHE A 21 7.94 8.81 9.49
C PHE A 21 7.81 10.33 9.52
N SER A 22 8.46 11.00 10.47
CA SER A 22 8.50 12.47 10.56
C SER A 22 9.10 13.12 9.32
N ARG A 23 10.20 12.58 8.79
CA ARG A 23 10.78 13.03 7.51
C ARG A 23 9.85 12.76 6.33
N TYR A 24 9.17 11.61 6.32
CA TYR A 24 8.20 11.28 5.29
C TYR A 24 7.05 12.30 5.22
N LEU A 25 6.50 12.66 6.38
CA LEU A 25 5.44 13.68 6.48
C LEU A 25 5.95 15.06 6.05
N ALA A 26 7.15 15.45 6.50
CA ALA A 26 7.77 16.73 6.15
C ALA A 26 8.04 16.90 4.64
N MET A 27 8.18 15.82 3.87
CA MET A 27 8.30 15.87 2.41
C MET A 27 6.97 16.11 1.69
N ARG A 28 5.83 15.92 2.36
CA ARG A 28 4.51 15.82 1.73
C ARG A 28 3.46 16.77 2.29
N LEU A 29 3.79 17.48 3.37
CA LEU A 29 2.92 18.41 4.06
C LEU A 29 3.63 19.75 4.23
N ARG A 30 2.84 20.82 4.14
CA ARG A 30 3.23 22.19 4.53
C ARG A 30 2.27 22.69 5.62
N GLN A 31 2.64 23.77 6.31
CA GLN A 31 1.83 24.35 7.40
C GLN A 31 1.44 23.27 8.43
N VAL A 32 2.45 22.54 8.92
CA VAL A 32 2.23 21.42 9.84
C VAL A 32 2.11 21.94 11.27
N GLU A 33 1.01 21.60 11.92
CA GLU A 33 0.74 21.91 13.31
C GLU A 33 0.47 20.61 14.07
N VAL A 34 0.84 20.60 15.35
CA VAL A 34 0.81 19.40 16.19
C VAL A 34 0.08 19.76 17.49
N PHE A 35 -0.89 18.94 17.86
CA PHE A 35 -1.77 19.15 19.01
C PHE A 35 -1.84 17.94 19.92
N GLU A 36 -1.95 18.19 21.22
CA GLU A 36 -2.27 17.14 22.18
C GLU A 36 -3.71 16.67 21.93
N ALA A 37 -3.94 15.36 21.98
CA ALA A 37 -5.31 14.87 21.92
C ALA A 37 -6.07 15.22 23.20
N SER A 38 -7.38 15.45 23.08
CA SER A 38 -8.26 15.80 24.21
C SER A 38 -8.30 14.76 25.34
N THR A 39 -7.77 13.54 25.10
CA THR A 39 -7.62 12.51 26.12
C THR A 39 -6.20 11.95 26.15
N GLY A 40 -5.58 11.99 27.33
CA GLY A 40 -4.25 11.41 27.57
C GLY A 40 -4.23 9.88 27.64
N ARG A 41 -5.40 9.20 27.65
CA ARG A 41 -5.51 7.74 27.81
C ARG A 41 -4.72 6.97 26.75
N PHE A 42 -4.69 7.47 25.52
CA PHE A 42 -4.13 6.76 24.38
C PHE A 42 -2.72 7.22 23.99
N LYS A 43 -2.14 8.18 24.73
CA LYS A 43 -0.80 8.74 24.44
C LYS A 43 -0.65 9.04 22.94
N GLN A 44 -1.55 9.88 22.43
CA GLN A 44 -1.69 10.16 21.01
C GLN A 44 -1.59 11.66 20.75
N VAL A 45 -1.24 11.99 19.51
CA VAL A 45 -1.04 13.34 19.01
C VAL A 45 -1.86 13.53 17.74
N VAL A 46 -2.39 14.73 17.58
CA VAL A 46 -3.13 15.15 16.39
C VAL A 46 -2.22 16.02 15.54
N ILE A 47 -2.03 15.66 14.28
CA ILE A 47 -1.23 16.41 13.32
C ILE A 47 -2.16 16.97 12.26
N LEU A 48 -2.11 18.29 12.06
CA LEU A 48 -2.78 18.97 10.97
C LEU A 48 -1.73 19.42 9.95
N GLY A 49 -2.05 19.35 8.67
CA GLY A 49 -1.17 19.87 7.62
C GLY A 49 -1.81 19.83 6.25
N ARG A 50 -1.27 20.59 5.30
CA ARG A 50 -1.81 20.66 3.93
C ARG A 50 -0.96 19.87 2.97
N LYS A 51 -1.59 19.11 2.07
CA LYS A 51 -0.90 18.32 1.06
C LYS A 51 -0.13 19.24 0.10
N ALA A 52 1.19 19.15 0.16
CA ALA A 52 2.11 19.84 -0.75
C ALA A 52 3.24 18.91 -1.20
N ASP A 53 4.02 19.34 -2.18
CA ASP A 53 5.26 18.67 -2.56
C ASP A 53 6.44 19.49 -2.02
N MET A 54 7.10 18.99 -0.98
CA MET A 54 8.17 19.70 -0.27
C MET A 54 9.55 19.11 -0.58
N ARG A 55 9.69 18.37 -1.69
CA ARG A 55 10.93 17.68 -2.06
C ARG A 55 11.97 18.62 -2.68
N GLY A 56 11.55 19.73 -3.26
CA GLY A 56 12.43 20.72 -3.88
C GLY A 56 13.47 21.30 -2.90
N PRO A 57 14.63 21.76 -3.40
CA PRO A 57 15.67 22.39 -2.58
C PRO A 57 15.20 23.67 -1.89
N GLU A 58 14.28 24.43 -2.50
CA GLU A 58 13.66 25.63 -1.95
C GLU A 58 12.91 25.40 -0.63
N HIS A 59 12.47 24.17 -0.39
CA HIS A 59 11.73 23.77 0.81
C HIS A 59 12.61 23.11 1.89
N GLN A 60 13.94 23.07 1.70
CA GLN A 60 14.86 22.36 2.61
C GLN A 60 14.73 22.84 4.06
N THR A 61 14.66 24.15 4.29
CA THR A 61 14.56 24.73 5.64
C THR A 61 13.26 24.35 6.31
N GLU A 62 12.11 24.59 5.67
CA GLU A 62 10.78 24.27 6.19
C GLU A 62 10.60 22.77 6.43
N ARG A 63 11.11 21.93 5.51
CA ARG A 63 11.10 20.47 5.65
C ARG A 63 11.90 20.02 6.86
N THR A 64 13.06 20.63 7.10
CA THR A 64 13.92 20.29 8.25
C THR A 64 13.24 20.70 9.56
N GLN A 65 12.67 21.90 9.62
CA GLN A 65 11.91 22.39 10.78
C GLN A 65 10.71 21.49 11.09
N THR A 66 9.92 21.13 10.06
CA THR A 66 8.76 20.25 10.21
C THR A 66 9.16 18.86 10.71
N ALA A 67 10.24 18.28 10.17
CA ALA A 67 10.73 16.98 10.63
C ALA A 67 11.15 17.03 12.10
N THR A 68 11.87 18.08 12.52
CA THR A 68 12.29 18.28 13.91
C THR A 68 11.10 18.47 14.84
N LEU A 69 10.09 19.26 14.44
CA LEU A 69 8.85 19.45 15.19
C LEU A 69 8.16 18.10 15.47
N LEU A 70 7.99 17.27 14.45
CA LEU A 70 7.33 15.96 14.57
C LEU A 70 8.15 14.95 15.39
N ILE A 71 9.48 14.98 15.30
CA ILE A 71 10.35 14.14 16.14
C ILE A 71 10.22 14.55 17.62
N ASN A 72 10.29 15.85 17.90
CA ASN A 72 10.13 16.37 19.26
C ASN A 72 8.74 16.02 19.83
N ALA A 73 7.70 16.12 19.01
CA ALA A 73 6.36 15.70 19.39
C ALA A 73 6.32 14.22 19.75
N GLY A 74 6.96 13.34 18.97
CA GLY A 74 7.08 11.90 19.26
C GLY A 74 7.78 11.58 20.58
N GLU A 75 8.68 12.44 21.04
CA GLU A 75 9.36 12.35 22.33
C GLU A 75 8.54 12.93 23.51
N GLY A 76 7.34 13.47 23.24
CA GLY A 76 6.48 14.08 24.25
C GLY A 76 6.88 15.50 24.66
N LYS A 77 7.72 16.18 23.87
CA LYS A 77 8.06 17.60 24.09
C LYS A 77 6.90 18.51 23.68
N VAL A 78 6.81 19.68 24.32
CA VAL A 78 5.70 20.66 24.26
C VAL A 78 4.95 20.66 22.92
N ILE A 79 3.66 20.34 23.02
CA ILE A 79 2.69 20.35 21.93
C ILE A 79 1.62 21.38 22.28
N GLN A 80 1.09 22.10 21.30
CA GLN A 80 0.02 23.06 21.55
C GLN A 80 -1.27 22.34 21.96
N PRO A 81 -2.03 22.84 22.95
CA PRO A 81 -3.25 22.16 23.41
C PRO A 81 -4.41 22.30 22.41
N TYR A 82 -4.46 23.37 21.61
CA TYR A 82 -5.50 23.61 20.62
C TYR A 82 -4.99 24.54 19.50
N PRO A 83 -5.57 24.45 18.28
CA PRO A 83 -5.24 25.36 17.19
C PRO A 83 -5.69 26.79 17.52
N ALA A 84 -4.81 27.76 17.32
CA ALA A 84 -5.11 29.17 17.55
C ALA A 84 -6.15 29.73 16.56
N GLN A 85 -6.23 29.13 15.36
CA GLN A 85 -7.18 29.49 14.31
C GLN A 85 -7.78 28.24 13.66
N PRO A 86 -9.05 28.28 13.20
CA PRO A 86 -9.62 27.19 12.43
C PRO A 86 -8.85 26.95 11.11
N PHE A 87 -8.69 25.69 10.73
CA PHE A 87 -8.20 25.36 9.39
C PHE A 87 -9.30 25.60 8.35
N GLU A 88 -9.08 26.55 7.44
CA GLU A 88 -9.99 26.77 6.32
C GLU A 88 -9.85 25.66 5.28
N ILE A 89 -10.96 24.98 5.01
CA ILE A 89 -11.05 23.91 4.02
C ILE A 89 -11.77 24.48 2.81
N THR A 90 -11.13 24.44 1.64
CA THR A 90 -11.81 24.80 0.39
C THR A 90 -13.00 23.88 0.20
N PRO A 91 -14.21 24.41 -0.03
CA PRO A 91 -15.38 23.58 -0.23
C PRO A 91 -15.12 22.58 -1.36
N VAL A 92 -15.53 21.35 -1.14
CA VAL A 92 -15.54 20.35 -2.20
C VAL A 92 -16.50 20.90 -3.25
N ASN A 93 -16.03 21.00 -4.50
CA ASN A 93 -16.90 21.40 -5.59
C ASN A 93 -18.06 20.40 -5.67
N ASP A 94 -19.26 20.84 -5.31
CA ASP A 94 -20.52 20.08 -5.39
C ASP A 94 -21.00 19.89 -6.84
N ALA A 95 -20.18 20.28 -7.83
CA ALA A 95 -20.39 19.89 -9.21
C ALA A 95 -20.64 18.39 -9.28
N SER A 96 -21.89 18.02 -9.57
CA SER A 96 -22.30 16.66 -9.85
C SER A 96 -21.29 16.07 -10.82
N PHE A 97 -20.76 14.88 -10.51
CA PHE A 97 -19.89 14.17 -11.41
C PHE A 97 -20.61 13.99 -12.76
N ARG A 98 -20.28 14.85 -13.72
CA ARG A 98 -20.91 14.88 -15.03
C ARG A 98 -19.96 14.17 -15.98
N PHE A 99 -20.45 13.09 -16.60
CA PHE A 99 -19.75 12.49 -17.72
C PHE A 99 -19.83 13.47 -18.89
N GLU A 100 -18.77 14.23 -19.08
CA GLU A 100 -18.61 15.12 -20.23
C GLU A 100 -17.68 14.47 -21.24
N MET A 101 -18.17 14.31 -22.46
CA MET A 101 -17.31 14.07 -23.61
C MET A 101 -16.83 15.42 -24.12
N ILE A 102 -15.64 15.83 -23.68
CA ILE A 102 -14.94 16.97 -24.26
C ILE A 102 -14.15 16.45 -25.47
N ARG A 103 -14.42 16.99 -26.66
CA ARG A 103 -13.56 16.81 -27.83
C ARG A 103 -12.68 18.05 -27.96
N PRO A 104 -11.46 18.05 -27.39
CA PRO A 104 -10.58 19.20 -27.50
C PRO A 104 -10.22 19.43 -28.97
N ASP A 105 -10.23 20.69 -29.38
CA ASP A 105 -9.63 21.08 -30.66
C ASP A 105 -8.10 21.07 -30.57
N THR A 106 -7.42 21.18 -31.71
CA THR A 106 -5.97 21.11 -31.79
C THR A 106 -5.27 22.19 -30.94
N GLY A 107 -5.81 23.41 -30.93
CA GLY A 107 -5.20 24.52 -30.18
C GLY A 107 -5.35 24.38 -28.67
N GLN A 108 -6.52 23.90 -28.21
CA GLN A 108 -6.76 23.56 -26.81
C GLN A 108 -5.82 22.45 -26.33
N LEU A 109 -5.58 21.45 -27.19
CA LEU A 109 -4.68 20.36 -26.88
C LEU A 109 -3.23 20.84 -26.75
N GLU A 110 -2.76 21.68 -27.66
CA GLU A 110 -1.41 22.27 -27.63
C GLU A 110 -1.18 23.12 -26.37
N GLN A 111 -2.16 23.97 -25.99
CA GLN A 111 -2.08 24.76 -24.76
C GLN A 111 -2.00 23.88 -23.52
N ALA A 112 -2.81 22.81 -23.44
CA ALA A 112 -2.79 21.88 -22.32
C ALA A 112 -1.45 21.13 -22.22
N PHE A 113 -0.88 20.70 -23.34
CA PHE A 113 0.45 20.09 -23.38
C PHE A 113 1.54 21.07 -22.95
N GLY A 114 1.49 22.33 -23.38
CA GLY A 114 2.44 23.36 -22.96
C GLY A 114 2.35 23.68 -21.46
N ALA A 115 1.14 23.77 -20.91
CA ALA A 115 0.92 24.11 -19.50
C ALA A 115 1.27 22.97 -18.54
N HIS A 116 1.07 21.72 -18.94
CA HIS A 116 1.19 20.57 -18.04
C HIS A 116 2.30 19.58 -18.38
N GLY A 117 2.98 19.74 -19.53
CA GLY A 117 4.09 18.87 -19.97
C GLY A 117 3.67 17.42 -20.29
N GLY A 118 2.39 17.08 -20.15
CA GLY A 118 1.87 15.73 -20.30
C GLY A 118 2.47 14.74 -19.30
N LEU A 119 2.29 13.45 -19.57
CA LEU A 119 2.89 12.36 -18.77
C LEU A 119 4.27 11.93 -19.27
N TRP A 120 4.78 12.61 -20.31
CA TRP A 120 6.05 12.30 -20.97
C TRP A 120 7.26 12.29 -20.03
N PRO A 121 7.40 13.21 -19.06
CA PRO A 121 8.54 13.19 -18.13
C PRO A 121 8.61 11.93 -17.26
N THR A 122 7.46 11.27 -17.03
CA THR A 122 7.35 10.05 -16.22
C THR A 122 7.14 8.79 -17.06
N PHE A 123 7.19 8.91 -18.40
CA PHE A 123 6.90 7.82 -19.33
C PHE A 123 7.78 6.60 -19.06
N ASP A 124 9.08 6.80 -18.93
CA ASP A 124 10.02 5.73 -18.59
C ASP A 124 9.80 5.14 -17.19
N THR A 125 9.21 5.89 -16.26
CA THR A 125 8.92 5.38 -14.91
C THR A 125 7.65 4.55 -14.88
N GLN A 126 6.66 4.92 -15.70
CA GLN A 126 5.33 4.30 -15.71
C GLN A 126 5.23 3.11 -16.68
N PHE A 127 5.91 3.17 -17.83
CA PHE A 127 5.77 2.18 -18.90
C PHE A 127 6.95 1.22 -19.02
N ASN A 128 8.04 1.44 -18.28
CA ASN A 128 9.20 0.54 -18.30
C ASN A 128 9.00 -0.65 -17.35
N LEU A 129 7.96 -1.45 -17.61
CA LEU A 129 7.72 -2.76 -17.00
C LEU A 129 8.91 -3.71 -17.18
N ALA A 130 9.73 -3.49 -18.22
CA ALA A 130 10.96 -4.22 -18.44
C ALA A 130 12.06 -3.95 -17.38
N ARG A 131 11.92 -2.96 -16.49
CA ARG A 131 12.78 -2.87 -15.27
C ARG A 131 12.19 -3.58 -14.05
N HIS A 132 10.93 -4.01 -14.09
CA HIS A 132 10.32 -4.84 -13.04
C HIS A 132 10.69 -6.32 -13.14
N HIS A 133 11.67 -6.70 -13.98
CA HIS A 133 12.26 -8.05 -13.97
C HIS A 133 12.75 -8.49 -12.59
N GLN A 134 13.03 -7.53 -11.69
CA GLN A 134 13.32 -7.80 -10.30
C GLN A 134 12.16 -7.30 -9.43
N VAL A 135 11.27 -8.23 -9.06
CA VAL A 135 10.37 -8.01 -7.93
C VAL A 135 11.24 -7.62 -6.73
N PRO A 136 11.09 -6.42 -6.15
CA PRO A 136 11.93 -6.01 -5.03
C PRO A 136 11.80 -7.03 -3.92
N ARG A 137 12.95 -7.51 -3.41
CA ARG A 137 12.94 -8.44 -2.28
C ARG A 137 12.28 -7.73 -1.09
N PRO A 138 11.35 -8.39 -0.38
CA PRO A 138 10.73 -7.81 0.80
C PRO A 138 11.80 -7.29 1.78
N LEU A 139 11.66 -6.05 2.25
CA LEU A 139 12.58 -5.44 3.22
C LEU A 139 12.65 -6.22 4.55
N ARG A 140 11.63 -7.06 4.81
CA ARG A 140 11.54 -7.95 5.95
C ARG A 140 11.07 -9.32 5.50
N LYS A 141 11.63 -10.37 6.09
CA LYS A 141 11.16 -11.75 5.91
C LYS A 141 9.68 -11.84 6.27
N LEU A 142 8.87 -12.42 5.38
CA LEU A 142 7.47 -12.71 5.65
C LEU A 142 7.36 -13.66 6.85
N SER A 143 6.37 -13.43 7.71
CA SER A 143 6.03 -14.43 8.73
C SER A 143 5.54 -15.73 8.06
N PRO A 144 5.60 -16.88 8.75
CA PRO A 144 5.17 -18.16 8.18
C PRO A 144 3.75 -18.11 7.60
N TRP A 145 2.84 -17.40 8.27
CA TRP A 145 1.47 -17.20 7.81
C TRP A 145 1.40 -16.46 6.46
N HIS A 146 2.05 -15.31 6.35
CA HIS A 146 2.03 -14.53 5.10
C HIS A 146 2.72 -15.28 3.96
N LEU A 147 3.79 -16.01 4.27
CA LEU A 147 4.49 -16.84 3.29
C LEU A 147 3.58 -17.96 2.77
N SER A 148 2.91 -18.68 3.67
CA SER A 148 1.96 -19.74 3.31
C SER A 148 0.80 -19.19 2.46
N LEU A 149 0.22 -18.05 2.86
CA LEU A 149 -0.87 -17.42 2.10
C LEU A 149 -0.42 -16.96 0.71
N SER A 150 0.75 -16.33 0.60
CA SER A 150 1.29 -15.85 -0.67
C SER A 150 1.68 -17.00 -1.60
N LEU A 151 2.17 -18.10 -1.03
CA LEU A 151 2.42 -19.34 -1.75
C LEU A 151 1.10 -19.95 -2.26
N ALA A 152 0.11 -20.15 -1.40
CA ALA A 152 -1.21 -20.65 -1.79
C ALA A 152 -1.88 -19.80 -2.89
N ALA A 153 -1.72 -18.47 -2.84
CA ALA A 153 -2.23 -17.55 -3.85
C ALA A 153 -1.46 -17.56 -5.18
N GLY A 154 -0.37 -18.34 -5.29
CA GLY A 154 0.49 -18.40 -6.47
C GLY A 154 1.35 -17.16 -6.70
N GLN A 155 1.46 -16.27 -5.70
CA GLN A 155 2.29 -15.06 -5.76
C GLN A 155 3.78 -15.36 -5.53
N ILE A 156 4.09 -16.50 -4.90
CA ILE A 156 5.45 -16.93 -4.63
C ILE A 156 5.68 -18.27 -5.33
N ALA A 157 6.80 -18.34 -6.05
CA ALA A 157 7.36 -19.56 -6.60
C ALA A 157 8.89 -19.49 -6.49
N GLY A 158 9.56 -20.63 -6.40
CA GLY A 158 11.01 -20.65 -6.36
C GLY A 158 11.61 -21.92 -5.79
N LYS A 159 12.94 -21.93 -5.78
CA LYS A 159 13.74 -23.03 -5.21
C LYS A 159 13.76 -22.91 -3.69
N VAL A 160 13.40 -23.99 -3.00
CA VAL A 160 13.47 -24.12 -1.55
C VAL A 160 14.39 -25.28 -1.19
N HIS A 161 15.04 -25.16 -0.04
CA HIS A 161 15.90 -26.17 0.54
C HIS A 161 15.31 -26.62 1.87
N SER A 162 15.37 -27.92 2.16
CA SER A 162 15.06 -28.44 3.48
C SER A 162 16.05 -27.88 4.51
N ASN A 163 15.66 -27.86 5.80
CA ASN A 163 16.50 -27.32 6.87
C ASN A 163 17.83 -28.07 7.02
N ASP A 164 17.85 -29.36 6.69
CA ASP A 164 19.03 -30.22 6.68
C ASP A 164 19.81 -30.17 5.34
N GLY A 165 19.33 -29.42 4.35
CA GLY A 165 19.92 -29.31 3.02
C GLY A 165 19.80 -30.55 2.14
N ALA A 166 19.21 -31.64 2.64
CA ALA A 166 19.14 -32.93 1.96
C ALA A 166 18.17 -32.94 0.76
N GLN A 167 17.20 -32.01 0.73
CA GLN A 167 16.21 -31.93 -0.33
C GLN A 167 16.14 -30.52 -0.91
N THR A 168 16.09 -30.45 -2.23
CA THR A 168 15.87 -29.20 -2.96
C THR A 168 14.63 -29.34 -3.83
N LEU A 169 13.66 -28.46 -3.65
CA LEU A 169 12.41 -28.46 -4.39
C LEU A 169 12.25 -27.15 -5.16
N LEU A 170 11.78 -27.22 -6.42
CA LEU A 170 11.25 -26.06 -7.13
C LEU A 170 9.75 -26.01 -6.93
N VAL A 171 9.27 -25.06 -6.11
CA VAL A 171 7.87 -24.98 -5.68
C VAL A 171 7.13 -23.91 -6.48
N LYS A 172 5.91 -24.23 -6.89
CA LYS A 172 4.93 -23.30 -7.45
C LYS A 172 3.61 -23.51 -6.72
N GLY A 173 3.17 -22.49 -6.00
CA GLY A 173 1.85 -22.48 -5.42
C GLY A 173 0.78 -22.07 -6.42
N GLY A 174 -0.47 -22.36 -6.09
CA GLY A 174 -1.63 -22.05 -6.90
C GLY A 174 -2.91 -22.40 -6.16
N THR A 175 -4.04 -22.07 -6.78
CA THR A 175 -5.37 -22.44 -6.27
C THR A 175 -6.08 -23.30 -7.30
N GLN A 176 -6.90 -24.22 -6.81
CA GLN A 176 -7.81 -25.01 -7.62
C GLN A 176 -9.25 -24.71 -7.20
N LYS A 177 -10.09 -24.43 -8.19
CA LYS A 177 -11.53 -24.34 -7.98
C LYS A 177 -12.11 -25.75 -7.84
N VAL A 178 -12.83 -25.98 -6.76
CA VAL A 178 -13.55 -27.22 -6.43
C VAL A 178 -14.99 -26.84 -6.13
N GLN A 179 -15.96 -27.69 -6.48
CA GLN A 179 -17.36 -27.45 -6.19
C GLN A 179 -17.83 -28.38 -5.08
N ARG A 180 -18.53 -27.82 -4.09
CA ARG A 180 -19.16 -28.57 -3.00
C ARG A 180 -20.66 -28.36 -3.07
N THR A 181 -21.40 -29.44 -3.27
CA THR A 181 -22.86 -29.43 -3.26
C THR A 181 -23.35 -29.74 -1.85
N VAL A 182 -24.21 -28.88 -1.30
CA VAL A 182 -24.91 -29.09 -0.04
C VAL A 182 -26.39 -29.18 -0.35
N THR A 183 -27.00 -30.32 -0.05
CA THR A 183 -28.44 -30.52 -0.18
C THR A 183 -29.07 -30.50 1.21
N THR A 184 -29.94 -29.53 1.45
CA THR A 184 -30.78 -29.46 2.64
C THR A 184 -32.20 -29.84 2.26
N VAL A 185 -32.73 -30.86 2.95
CA VAL A 185 -34.11 -31.30 2.79
C VAL A 185 -34.91 -30.72 3.95
N ASP A 186 -35.90 -29.89 3.64
CA ASP A 186 -36.88 -29.39 4.58
C ASP A 186 -38.25 -30.02 4.26
N GLU A 187 -39.19 -30.02 5.22
CA GLU A 187 -40.43 -30.83 5.18
C GLU A 187 -41.29 -30.68 3.90
N SER A 188 -41.08 -29.61 3.12
CA SER A 188 -41.79 -29.36 1.85
C SER A 188 -40.88 -29.05 0.64
N GLN A 189 -39.56 -28.99 0.80
CA GLN A 189 -38.66 -28.54 -0.28
C GLN A 189 -37.23 -29.05 -0.12
N THR A 190 -36.65 -29.49 -1.24
CA THR A 190 -35.22 -29.85 -1.33
C THR A 190 -34.46 -28.69 -1.95
N ILE A 191 -33.55 -28.09 -1.18
CA ILE A 191 -32.69 -27.01 -1.66
C ILE A 191 -31.29 -27.59 -1.90
N THR A 192 -30.83 -27.52 -3.15
CA THR A 192 -29.47 -27.90 -3.54
C THR A 192 -28.65 -26.65 -3.80
N THR A 193 -27.66 -26.39 -2.94
CA THR A 193 -26.74 -25.25 -3.08
C THR A 193 -25.39 -25.75 -3.58
N VAL A 194 -24.93 -25.24 -4.73
CA VAL A 194 -23.58 -25.48 -5.25
C VAL A 194 -22.67 -24.35 -4.80
N ILE A 195 -21.65 -24.70 -4.01
CA ILE A 195 -20.68 -23.74 -3.46
C ILE A 195 -19.36 -23.91 -4.20
N ASP A 196 -18.90 -22.84 -4.84
CA ASP A 196 -17.54 -22.76 -5.38
C ASP A 196 -16.55 -22.56 -4.23
N GLN A 197 -15.59 -23.48 -4.10
CA GLN A 197 -14.52 -23.45 -3.10
C GLN A 197 -13.16 -23.39 -3.79
N PHE A 198 -12.31 -22.43 -3.42
CA PHE A 198 -10.94 -22.36 -3.90
C PHE A 198 -10.00 -22.98 -2.88
N GLN A 199 -9.40 -24.11 -3.23
CA GLN A 199 -8.48 -24.85 -2.37
C GLN A 199 -7.02 -24.55 -2.78
N PRO A 200 -6.10 -24.34 -1.83
CA PRO A 200 -4.67 -24.27 -2.13
C PRO A 200 -4.19 -25.56 -2.80
N LEU A 201 -3.37 -25.41 -3.83
CA LEU A 201 -2.70 -26.51 -4.52
C LEU A 201 -1.24 -26.11 -4.75
N ILE A 202 -0.34 -26.69 -3.96
CA ILE A 202 1.09 -26.42 -4.10
C ILE A 202 1.72 -27.60 -4.83
N ARG A 203 2.44 -27.31 -5.92
CA ARG A 203 3.20 -28.31 -6.67
C ARG A 203 4.68 -28.04 -6.55
N ALA A 204 5.48 -29.10 -6.52
CA ALA A 204 6.92 -29.00 -6.50
C ALA A 204 7.56 -29.99 -7.48
N ILE A 205 8.71 -29.63 -8.03
CA ILE A 205 9.61 -30.55 -8.74
C ILE A 205 10.80 -30.81 -7.82
N ASP A 206 11.10 -32.07 -7.57
CA ASP A 206 12.29 -32.45 -6.80
C ASP A 206 13.53 -32.24 -7.67
N LEU A 207 14.41 -31.34 -7.24
CA LEU A 207 15.68 -31.03 -7.88
C LEU A 207 16.87 -31.68 -7.14
N THR A 208 16.60 -32.53 -6.16
CA THR A 208 17.65 -33.28 -5.44
C THR A 208 18.28 -34.29 -6.38
N LEU A 209 19.60 -34.25 -6.51
CA LEU A 209 20.35 -35.18 -7.34
C LEU A 209 20.13 -36.63 -6.86
N GLY A 210 19.90 -37.55 -7.79
CA GLY A 210 19.63 -38.96 -7.52
C GLY A 210 18.30 -39.41 -8.11
N GLU A 211 17.77 -40.53 -7.62
CA GLU A 211 16.60 -41.21 -8.20
C GLU A 211 15.27 -40.43 -8.11
N ARG A 212 15.23 -39.39 -7.27
CA ARG A 212 14.05 -38.52 -7.10
C ARG A 212 14.08 -37.30 -8.01
N PHE A 213 15.20 -37.04 -8.69
CA PHE A 213 15.34 -35.87 -9.55
C PHE A 213 14.24 -35.85 -10.63
N GLY A 214 13.55 -34.73 -10.75
CA GLY A 214 12.45 -34.52 -11.69
C GLY A 214 11.07 -35.02 -11.22
N ARG A 215 10.96 -35.66 -10.05
CA ARG A 215 9.64 -36.12 -9.55
C ARG A 215 8.76 -34.93 -9.18
N ILE A 216 7.48 -35.03 -9.53
CA ILE A 216 6.47 -34.04 -9.16
C ILE A 216 5.88 -34.43 -7.80
N VAL A 217 5.88 -33.48 -6.87
CA VAL A 217 5.28 -33.61 -5.54
C VAL A 217 4.11 -32.66 -5.45
N VAL A 218 2.98 -33.14 -4.90
CA VAL A 218 1.82 -32.32 -4.59
C VAL A 218 1.76 -32.15 -3.08
N ILE A 219 1.73 -30.90 -2.63
CA ILE A 219 1.64 -30.52 -1.22
C ILE A 219 0.22 -29.97 -1.03
N GLN A 220 -0.57 -30.66 -0.22
CA GLN A 220 -1.94 -30.31 0.15
C GLN A 220 -1.98 -29.71 1.54
#